data_AF-A0A158DL43-F1
#
_entry.id   AF-A0A158DL43-F1
#
_cell.length_a   1.000
_cell.length_b   1.000
_cell.length_c   1.000
_cell.angle_alpha   90.00
_cell.angle_beta   90.00
_cell.angle_gamma   90.00
#
_symmetry.space_group_name_H-M   'P 1'
#
loop_
_entity.id
_entity.type
_entity.pdbx_description
1 polymer ?
#
loop_
_entity_poly.entity_id
_entity_poly.type
_entity_poly.pdbx_seq_one_letter_code
_entity_poly.pdbx_strand_id
1 'polypeptide(L)' 'MAAEGLSAQFKTSMLQSLEKNSVTEIDFINGAVVRWGERLGVPTPVNTTLVACIKGIERATRDRQKEEGKTA' A
#
# COMPACT_ATOMS: atom_id res chain seq x y z
N MET A 1 -5.10 3.05 20.26
CA MET A 1 -4.89 3.26 18.80
C MET A 1 -3.95 2.19 18.25
N ALA A 2 -3.87 1.99 16.93
CA ALA A 2 -3.05 0.91 16.33
C ALA A 2 -1.55 0.94 16.70
N ALA A 3 -1.01 2.10 17.10
CA ALA A 3 0.39 2.28 17.50
C ALA A 3 0.60 2.35 19.03
N GLU A 4 -0.43 2.08 19.82
CA GLU A 4 -0.36 2.16 21.28
C GLU A 4 0.59 1.12 21.86
N GLY A 5 1.52 1.56 22.72
CA GLY A 5 2.56 0.70 23.31
C GLY A 5 3.78 0.44 22.43
N LEU A 6 3.84 1.01 21.21
CA LEU A 6 5.01 0.90 20.33
C LEU A 6 5.97 2.07 20.52
N SER A 7 7.23 1.89 20.11
CA SER A 7 8.22 2.98 20.12
C SER A 7 7.86 4.08 19.13
N ALA A 8 8.31 5.30 19.40
CA ALA A 8 8.06 6.44 18.52
C ALA A 8 8.65 6.26 17.10
N GLN A 9 9.65 5.39 16.95
CA GLN A 9 10.31 5.08 15.68
C GLN A 9 9.63 3.92 14.92
N PHE A 10 8.62 3.28 15.50
CA PHE A 10 7.94 2.16 14.85
C PHE A 10 7.27 2.60 13.55
N LYS A 11 7.56 1.87 12.47
CA LYS A 11 6.92 2.03 11.16
C LYS A 11 6.32 0.70 10.75
N THR A 12 5.09 0.72 10.24
CA THR A 12 4.46 -0.47 9.66
C THR A 12 5.22 -0.93 8.41
N SER A 13 5.14 -2.21 8.07
CA SER A 13 5.88 -2.79 6.93
C SER A 13 5.58 -2.06 5.61
N MET A 14 4.32 -1.77 5.32
CA MET A 14 3.94 -1.04 4.11
C MET A 14 4.56 0.37 4.06
N LEU A 15 4.63 1.08 5.19
CA LEU A 15 5.29 2.39 5.24
C LEU A 15 6.79 2.25 4.94
N GLN A 16 7.44 1.25 5.53
CA GLN A 16 8.85 0.96 5.24
C GLN A 16 9.08 0.60 3.76
N SER A 17 8.18 -0.16 3.14
CA SER A 17 8.23 -0.50 1.71
C SER A 17 8.10 0.75 0.83
N LEU A 18 7.18 1.65 1.16
CA LEU A 18 7.04 2.94 0.47
C LEU A 18 8.29 3.81 0.59
N GLU A 19 8.88 3.92 1.79
CA GLU A 19 10.12 4.69 2.00
C GLU A 19 11.32 4.12 1.24
N LYS A 20 11.34 2.80 1.02
CA LYS A 20 12.36 2.11 0.21
C LYS A 20 12.04 2.07 -1.28
N ASN A 21 10.94 2.71 -1.71
CA ASN A 21 10.42 2.64 -3.08
C ASN A 21 10.22 1.20 -3.60
N SER A 22 9.85 0.28 -2.69
CA SER A 22 9.55 -1.11 -3.01
C SER A 22 8.05 -1.33 -3.18
N VAL A 23 7.68 -2.44 -3.82
CA VAL A 23 6.30 -2.93 -3.85
C VAL A 23 5.82 -3.22 -2.42
N THR A 24 4.61 -2.81 -2.09
CA THR A 24 3.97 -3.04 -0.78
C THR A 24 3.18 -4.35 -0.74
N GLU A 25 2.82 -4.79 0.46
CA GLU A 25 2.00 -5.99 0.68
C GLU A 25 0.48 -5.75 0.51
N ILE A 26 0.07 -4.59 -0.02
CA ILE A 26 -1.33 -4.16 -0.07
C ILE A 26 -2.27 -5.16 -0.74
N ASP A 27 -1.82 -5.84 -1.79
CA ASP A 27 -2.62 -6.83 -2.54
C ASP A 27 -2.86 -8.12 -1.75
N PHE A 28 -1.96 -8.44 -0.83
CA PHE A 28 -2.00 -9.65 -0.01
C PHE A 28 -2.78 -9.42 1.29
N ILE A 29 -2.85 -8.18 1.77
CA ILE A 29 -3.61 -7.81 2.97
C ILE A 29 -5.00 -7.32 2.56
N ASN A 30 -5.14 -6.05 2.19
CA ASN A 30 -6.44 -5.44 1.85
C ASN A 30 -6.99 -6.00 0.53
N GLY A 31 -6.13 -6.24 -0.45
CA GLY A 31 -6.52 -6.83 -1.73
C GLY A 31 -7.09 -8.25 -1.55
N ALA A 32 -6.61 -9.03 -0.57
CA ALA A 32 -7.20 -10.33 -0.26
C ALA A 32 -8.63 -10.19 0.26
N VAL A 33 -8.88 -9.22 1.15
CA VAL A 33 -10.23 -8.94 1.65
C VAL A 33 -11.17 -8.51 0.52
N VAL A 34 -10.70 -7.67 -0.41
CA VAL A 34 -11.49 -7.27 -1.59
C VAL A 34 -11.88 -8.48 -2.43
N ARG A 35 -10.89 -9.32 -2.81
CA ARG A 35 -11.14 -10.52 -3.62
C ARG A 35 -12.12 -11.49 -2.96
N TRP A 36 -12.04 -11.68 -1.64
CA TRP A 36 -12.98 -12.52 -0.91
C TRP A 36 -14.36 -11.89 -0.79
N GLY A 37 -14.44 -10.58 -0.56
CA GLY A 37 -15.70 -9.83 -0.55
C GLY A 37 -16.46 -9.97 -1.87
N GLU A 38 -15.77 -9.79 -3.00
CA GLU A 38 -16.34 -9.99 -4.34
C GLU A 38 -16.89 -11.41 -4.53
N ARG A 39 -16.13 -12.44 -4.13
CA ARG A 39 -16.55 -13.85 -4.23
C ARG A 39 -17.79 -14.18 -3.41
N LEU A 40 -17.96 -13.52 -2.27
CA LEU A 40 -19.04 -13.76 -1.32
C LEU A 40 -20.21 -12.77 -1.48
N GLY A 41 -20.12 -11.81 -2.40
CA GLY A 41 -21.12 -10.76 -2.56
C GLY A 41 -21.16 -9.77 -1.39
N VAL A 42 -20.07 -9.62 -0.63
CA VAL A 42 -19.95 -8.69 0.49
C VAL A 42 -19.17 -7.44 0.06
N PRO A 43 -19.78 -6.25 0.08
CA PRO A 43 -19.09 -5.00 -0.26
C PRO A 43 -17.93 -4.71 0.71
N THR A 44 -16.77 -4.36 0.17
CA THR A 44 -15.58 -3.98 0.95
C THR A 44 -15.07 -2.59 0.57
N PRO A 45 -15.92 -1.54 0.66
CA PRO A 45 -15.63 -0.22 0.09
C PRO A 45 -14.36 0.40 0.68
N VAL A 46 -14.14 0.27 1.99
CA VAL A 46 -12.94 0.81 2.65
C VAL A 46 -11.67 0.12 2.16
N ASN A 47 -11.65 -1.21 2.09
CA ASN A 47 -10.48 -1.94 1.59
C ASN A 47 -10.20 -1.64 0.11
N THR A 48 -11.25 -1.48 -0.69
CA THR A 48 -11.14 -1.11 -2.11
C THR A 48 -10.46 0.25 -2.25
N THR A 49 -10.93 1.25 -1.49
CA THR A 49 -10.32 2.59 -1.49
C THR A 49 -8.87 2.55 -1.02
N LEU A 50 -8.56 1.81 0.06
CA LEU A 50 -7.18 1.69 0.56
C LEU A 50 -6.24 1.07 -0.48
N VAL A 51 -6.67 -0.01 -1.15
CA VAL A 51 -5.90 -0.63 -2.24
C VAL A 51 -5.62 0.39 -3.34
N ALA A 52 -6.64 1.12 -3.80
CA ALA A 52 -6.49 2.12 -4.85
C ALA A 52 -5.51 3.24 -4.47
N CYS A 53 -5.59 3.75 -3.24
CA CYS A 53 -4.69 4.81 -2.76
C CYS A 53 -3.22 4.34 -2.74
N ILE A 54 -2.94 3.18 -2.16
CA ILE A 54 -1.55 2.68 -2.09
C ILE A 54 -1.00 2.37 -3.48
N LYS A 55 -1.82 1.77 -4.37
CA LYS A 55 -1.44 1.55 -5.77
C LYS A 55 -1.12 2.85 -6.52
N GLY A 56 -1.87 3.92 -6.22
CA GLY A 56 -1.59 5.25 -6.73
C GLY A 56 -0.23 5.77 -6.29
N ILE A 57 0.11 5.64 -4.99
CA ILE A 57 1.40 6.04 -4.44
C ILE A 57 2.54 5.23 -5.08
N GLU A 58 2.41 3.90 -5.15
CA GLU A 58 3.41 3.03 -5.79
C GLU A 58 3.66 3.43 -7.26
N ARG A 59 2.60 3.77 -8.01
CA ARG A 59 2.71 4.23 -9.39
C ARG A 59 3.47 5.55 -9.47
N ALA A 60 3.08 6.54 -8.68
CA ALA A 60 3.75 7.84 -8.67
C ALA A 60 5.23 7.73 -8.32
N THR A 61 5.59 6.84 -7.38
CA THR A 61 6.98 6.56 -7.03
C THR A 61 7.76 5.94 -8.19
N ARG A 62 7.20 4.91 -8.85
CA ARG A 62 7.83 4.29 -10.03
C ARG A 62 8.01 5.27 -11.18
N ASP A 63 7.05 6.16 -11.40
CA ASP A 63 7.11 7.16 -12.46
C ASP A 63 8.26 8.15 -12.20
N ARG A 64 8.41 8.66 -10.97
CA ARG A 64 9.54 9.53 -10.57
C ARG A 64 10.90 8.86 -10.77
N GLN A 65 11.06 7.61 -10.35
CA GLN A 65 12.32 6.87 -10.52
C GLN A 65 12.72 6.71 -12.00
N LYS A 66 11.74 6.53 -12.89
CA LYS A 66 11.99 6.46 -14.34
C LYS A 66 12.42 7.80 -14.92
N GLU A 67 11.95 8.92 -14.38
CA GLU A 67 12.36 10.26 -14.80
C GLU A 67 13.79 10.58 -14.35
N GLU A 68 14.13 10.28 -13.10
CA GLU A 68 15.47 10.45 -12.55
C GLU A 68 16.50 9.59 -13.29
N GLY A 69 16.18 8.32 -13.55
CA GLY A 69 17.06 7.40 -14.28
C GLY A 69 17.25 7.72 -15.77
N LYS A 70 16.46 8.64 -16.35
CA LYS A 70 16.67 9.17 -17.71
C LYS A 70 17.60 10.39 -17.76
N THR A 71 17.79 11.04 -16.61
CA THR A 71 18.58 12.27 -16.48
C THR A 71 20.00 11.99 -16.00
N ALA A 72 20.25 10.78 -15.47
CA ALA A 72 21.56 10.24 -15.12
C ALA A 72 22.23 9.54 -16.31
#